data_AF-A0A953TX76-F1
#
_entry.id   AF-A0A953TX76-F1
#
_cell.length_a   1.000
_cell.length_b   1.000
_cell.length_c   1.000
_cell.angle_alpha   90.00
_cell.angle_beta   90.00
_cell.angle_gamma   90.00
#
_symmetry.space_group_name_H-M   'P 1'
#
loop_
_entity.id
_entity.type
_entity.pdbx_description
1 polymer ?
#
loop_
_entity_poly.entity_id
_entity_poly.type
_entity_poly.pdbx_seq_one_letter_code
_entity_poly.pdbx_strand_id
1 'polypeptide(L)'
;MHPPTKRHHAGESLEDYCRACKTDRLHTVIVVDADGRPVRVACGYCHSEHNYRGGPRVETTGPVWSALRGGGAPDKTATETRARSATASAPRSRTDHEPFPIVSDRERTMPRMTADSSAADLELLLRRVIREETGITAVPPADKWRGGTLVLRPGTPGLQEKSWPIETFFHKVVMVRNRLRTLEQQVNASDMPDDAKVRLQGYISGCYGSLTSFNVLFAEEDDQFKGSGGD
;
A
#
# COMPACT_ATOMS: atom_id res chain seq x y z
N MET A 1 -16.17 -29.22 4.06
CA MET A 1 -17.29 -28.39 3.59
C MET A 1 -16.67 -27.17 2.92
N HIS A 2 -16.59 -27.16 1.58
CA HIS A 2 -16.09 -25.98 0.84
C HIS A 2 -17.14 -24.87 0.98
N PRO A 3 -16.75 -23.62 1.30
CA PRO A 3 -17.71 -22.52 1.35
C PRO A 3 -18.32 -22.32 -0.06
N PRO A 4 -19.62 -22.00 -0.17
CA PRO A 4 -20.25 -21.78 -1.46
C PRO A 4 -19.56 -20.61 -2.17
N THR A 5 -19.10 -20.84 -3.40
CA THR A 5 -18.52 -19.79 -4.25
C THR A 5 -19.60 -18.73 -4.49
N LYS A 6 -19.39 -17.52 -3.96
CA LYS A 6 -20.29 -16.38 -4.16
C LYS A 6 -20.41 -16.12 -5.67
N ARG A 7 -21.65 -16.10 -6.19
CA ARG A 7 -21.92 -15.72 -7.58
C ARG A 7 -21.84 -14.21 -7.68
N HIS A 8 -21.24 -13.73 -8.76
CA HIS A 8 -21.03 -12.33 -9.04
C HIS A 8 -21.79 -11.89 -10.30
N HIS A 9 -22.04 -10.59 -10.41
CA HIS A 9 -22.69 -9.98 -11.58
C HIS A 9 -21.82 -8.86 -12.16
N ALA A 10 -21.96 -8.57 -13.45
CA ALA A 10 -21.30 -7.42 -14.05
C ALA A 10 -21.72 -6.13 -13.34
N GLY A 11 -20.75 -5.27 -13.02
CA GLY A 11 -20.92 -4.06 -12.21
C GLY A 11 -20.73 -4.26 -10.71
N GLU A 12 -20.68 -5.50 -10.19
CA GLU A 12 -20.37 -5.74 -8.77
C GLU A 12 -18.90 -5.42 -8.47
N SER A 13 -18.63 -4.89 -7.26
CA SER A 13 -17.28 -4.65 -6.76
C SER A 13 -16.76 -5.87 -5.99
N LEU A 14 -15.52 -6.27 -6.28
CA LEU A 14 -14.82 -7.34 -5.57
C LEU A 14 -13.33 -7.01 -5.39
N GLU A 15 -12.62 -7.73 -4.53
CA GLU A 15 -11.17 -7.58 -4.36
C GLU A 15 -10.40 -8.56 -5.26
N ASP A 16 -9.34 -8.08 -5.91
CA ASP A 16 -8.42 -8.89 -6.71
C ASP A 16 -7.02 -8.25 -6.77
N TYR A 17 -6.01 -9.04 -7.13
CA TYR A 17 -4.64 -8.55 -7.29
C TYR A 17 -4.45 -7.83 -8.62
N CYS A 18 -4.14 -6.54 -8.57
CA CYS A 18 -3.82 -5.76 -9.75
C CYS A 18 -2.32 -5.79 -10.05
N ARG A 19 -1.92 -6.33 -11.21
CA ARG A 19 -0.50 -6.33 -11.65
C ARG A 19 0.04 -4.93 -11.98
N ALA A 20 -0.82 -4.03 -12.45
CA ALA A 20 -0.41 -2.66 -12.73
C ALA A 20 -0.10 -1.87 -11.44
N CYS A 21 -0.91 -2.07 -10.39
CA CYS A 21 -0.69 -1.49 -9.07
C CYS A 21 0.28 -2.29 -8.19
N LYS A 22 0.52 -3.56 -8.54
CA LYS A 22 1.26 -4.56 -7.77
C LYS A 22 0.71 -4.79 -6.35
N THR A 23 -0.58 -4.59 -6.15
CA THR A 23 -1.24 -4.75 -4.84
C THR A 23 -2.71 -5.16 -5.02
N ASP A 24 -3.31 -5.69 -3.96
CA ASP A 24 -4.73 -6.04 -3.92
C ASP A 24 -5.58 -4.77 -3.85
N ARG A 25 -6.58 -4.67 -4.72
CA ARG A 25 -7.47 -3.49 -4.84
C ARG A 25 -8.89 -3.94 -5.14
N LEU A 26 -9.84 -3.02 -4.96
CA LEU A 26 -11.20 -3.18 -5.46
C LEU A 26 -11.21 -3.08 -7.00
N HIS A 27 -11.93 -4.02 -7.60
CA HIS A 27 -12.18 -4.11 -9.03
C HIS A 27 -13.68 -4.21 -9.28
N THR A 28 -14.12 -3.62 -10.38
CA THR A 28 -15.48 -3.79 -10.89
C THR A 28 -15.51 -4.97 -11.85
N VAL A 29 -16.45 -5.88 -11.67
CA VAL A 29 -16.63 -7.02 -12.57
C VAL A 29 -17.16 -6.55 -13.91
N ILE A 30 -16.45 -6.87 -14.99
CA ILE A 30 -16.83 -6.52 -16.37
C ILE A 30 -17.57 -7.70 -17.01
N VAL A 31 -17.04 -8.91 -16.82
CA VAL A 31 -17.55 -10.14 -17.44
C VAL A 31 -17.61 -11.25 -16.40
N VAL A 32 -18.74 -11.96 -16.40
CA VAL A 32 -18.96 -13.20 -15.61
C VAL A 32 -19.20 -14.37 -16.56
N ASP A 33 -18.83 -15.58 -16.13
CA ASP A 33 -19.15 -16.81 -16.86
C ASP A 33 -20.60 -17.29 -16.59
N ALA A 34 -21.02 -18.39 -17.23
CA ALA A 34 -22.35 -18.96 -17.06
C ALA A 34 -22.66 -19.40 -15.61
N ASP A 35 -21.62 -19.71 -14.83
CA ASP A 35 -21.73 -20.10 -13.43
C ASP A 35 -21.77 -18.88 -12.49
N GLY A 36 -21.56 -17.67 -13.02
CA GLY A 36 -21.53 -16.42 -12.27
C GLY A 36 -20.17 -16.13 -11.63
N ARG A 37 -19.08 -16.74 -12.12
CA ARG A 37 -17.72 -16.42 -11.66
C ARG A 37 -17.18 -15.23 -12.44
N PRO A 38 -16.51 -14.26 -11.79
CA PRO A 38 -15.85 -13.18 -12.47
C PRO A 38 -14.75 -13.73 -13.39
N VAL A 39 -14.79 -13.34 -14.66
CA VAL A 39 -13.77 -13.68 -15.66
C VAL A 39 -12.84 -12.50 -15.87
N ARG A 40 -13.42 -11.31 -16.00
CA ARG A 40 -12.69 -10.08 -16.33
C ARG A 40 -13.15 -8.93 -15.45
N VAL A 41 -12.20 -8.17 -14.94
CA VAL A 41 -12.41 -7.13 -13.96
C VAL A 41 -11.61 -5.86 -14.32
N ALA A 42 -12.12 -4.69 -13.95
CA ALA A 42 -11.44 -3.40 -14.11
C ALA A 42 -11.00 -2.88 -12.74
N CYS A 43 -9.73 -2.52 -12.60
CA CYS A 43 -9.23 -1.94 -11.34
C CYS A 43 -9.88 -0.58 -11.09
N GLY A 44 -10.48 -0.39 -9.91
CA GLY A 44 -11.10 0.88 -9.53
C GLY A 44 -10.10 2.04 -9.34
N TYR A 45 -8.80 1.72 -9.28
CA TYR A 45 -7.73 2.70 -9.10
C TYR A 45 -6.99 3.05 -10.40
N CYS A 46 -6.41 2.05 -11.08
CA CYS A 46 -5.62 2.29 -12.29
C CYS A 46 -6.39 2.07 -13.60
N HIS A 47 -7.66 1.66 -13.51
CA HIS A 47 -8.55 1.36 -14.64
C HIS A 47 -8.04 0.30 -15.61
N SER A 48 -6.98 -0.45 -15.27
CA SER A 48 -6.53 -1.57 -16.10
C SER A 48 -7.53 -2.71 -16.03
N GLU A 49 -7.94 -3.21 -17.19
CA GLU A 49 -8.70 -4.45 -17.28
C GLU A 49 -7.77 -5.67 -17.25
N HIS A 50 -8.14 -6.67 -16.47
CA HIS A 50 -7.44 -7.96 -16.47
C HIS A 50 -8.36 -9.12 -16.09
N ASN A 51 -7.89 -10.34 -16.32
CA ASN A 51 -8.58 -11.53 -15.88
C ASN A 51 -8.57 -11.61 -14.35
N TYR A 52 -9.70 -12.04 -13.78
CA TYR A 52 -9.84 -12.26 -12.34
C TYR A 52 -8.89 -13.36 -11.88
N ARG A 53 -8.17 -13.15 -10.77
CA ARG A 53 -7.15 -14.09 -10.27
C ARG A 53 -7.52 -14.82 -8.98
N GLY A 54 -8.76 -14.69 -8.53
CA GLY A 54 -9.28 -15.48 -7.41
C GLY A 54 -9.18 -14.80 -6.04
N GLY A 55 -9.08 -13.47 -6.00
CA GLY A 55 -9.16 -12.71 -4.76
C GLY A 55 -7.81 -12.20 -4.23
N PRO A 56 -7.81 -11.52 -3.07
CA PRO A 56 -6.60 -10.93 -2.50
C PRO A 56 -5.54 -11.98 -2.22
N ARG A 57 -4.27 -11.64 -2.46
CA ARG A 57 -3.14 -12.50 -2.12
C ARG A 57 -2.83 -12.37 -0.64
N VAL A 58 -3.59 -13.07 0.19
CA VAL A 58 -3.26 -13.19 1.61
C VAL A 58 -1.96 -13.99 1.73
N GLU A 59 -0.84 -13.32 2.01
CA GLU A 59 0.37 -13.99 2.48
C GLU A 59 0.02 -14.73 3.78
N THR A 60 -0.17 -16.04 3.68
CA THR A 60 -0.34 -16.89 4.86
C THR A 60 1.04 -17.07 5.48
N THR A 61 1.49 -16.09 6.27
CA THR A 61 2.62 -16.29 7.18
C THR A 61 2.20 -17.23 8.30
N GLY A 62 2.11 -18.52 7.99
CA GLY A 62 2.13 -19.57 9.00
C GLY A 62 3.52 -19.64 9.63
N PRO A 63 3.65 -19.94 10.93
CA PRO A 63 4.95 -19.98 11.58
C PRO A 63 5.79 -21.11 10.99
N VAL A 64 6.93 -20.74 10.41
CA VAL A 64 7.99 -21.67 10.01
C VAL A 64 8.65 -22.19 11.29
N TRP A 65 8.17 -23.33 11.78
CA TRP A 65 8.91 -24.11 12.76
C TRP A 65 9.93 -24.96 12.00
N SER A 66 11.17 -24.51 12.10
CA SER A 66 12.34 -25.14 11.50
C SER A 66 12.53 -26.55 12.05
N ALA A 67 12.46 -27.55 11.18
CA ALA A 67 12.82 -28.93 11.48
C ALA A 67 14.34 -29.04 11.64
N LEU A 68 14.79 -29.25 12.87
CA LEU A 68 16.15 -29.65 13.19
C LEU A 68 16.12 -30.90 14.09
N ARG A 69 16.61 -32.01 13.52
CA ARG A 69 17.08 -33.26 14.17
C ARG A 69 15.98 -34.06 14.91
N GLY A 70 15.85 -35.37 14.80
CA GLY A 70 16.76 -36.44 14.40
C GLY A 70 16.52 -37.61 15.38
N GLY A 71 16.06 -38.76 14.85
CA GLY A 71 16.19 -40.13 15.37
C GLY A 71 15.92 -40.48 16.84
N GLY A 72 15.06 -41.49 17.05
CA GLY A 72 15.23 -42.48 18.13
C GLY A 72 14.07 -42.62 19.13
N ALA A 73 13.40 -43.77 19.07
CA ALA A 73 12.72 -44.40 20.21
C ALA A 73 13.58 -45.61 20.68
N PRO A 74 13.28 -46.36 21.77
CA PRO A 74 12.20 -46.22 22.76
C PRO A 74 12.61 -46.49 24.25
N ASP A 75 11.62 -46.32 25.15
CA ASP A 75 11.25 -47.21 26.27
C ASP A 75 11.79 -47.03 27.73
N LYS A 76 10.84 -47.25 28.65
CA LYS A 76 10.87 -47.77 30.04
C LYS A 76 10.72 -46.87 31.28
N THR A 77 9.60 -47.16 31.96
CA THR A 77 9.33 -47.28 33.42
C THR A 77 9.12 -45.99 34.24
N ALA A 78 7.89 -45.72 34.71
CA ALA A 78 7.26 -46.13 36.00
C ALA A 78 7.68 -45.14 37.12
N THR A 79 6.84 -44.58 38.01
CA THR A 79 5.68 -45.09 38.76
C THR A 79 5.01 -43.91 39.50
N GLU A 80 3.70 -44.03 39.80
CA GLU A 80 2.92 -43.40 40.90
C GLU A 80 2.77 -41.86 40.99
N THR A 81 1.73 -41.25 41.57
CA THR A 81 0.32 -41.51 41.91
C THR A 81 -0.13 -40.22 42.60
N ARG A 82 -1.18 -39.51 42.14
CA ARG A 82 -2.19 -38.92 43.05
C ARG A 82 -3.43 -38.34 42.36
N ALA A 83 -4.55 -38.92 42.76
CA ALA A 83 -5.87 -38.36 43.08
C ALA A 83 -6.55 -37.36 42.11
N ARG A 84 -7.65 -37.89 41.60
CA ARG A 84 -8.82 -37.25 41.00
C ARG A 84 -9.36 -36.10 41.86
N SER A 85 -9.72 -35.01 41.18
CA SER A 85 -10.93 -34.24 41.51
C SER A 85 -11.52 -33.72 40.20
N ALA A 86 -12.62 -34.35 39.79
CA ALA A 86 -13.47 -33.88 38.71
C ALA A 86 -14.35 -32.77 39.27
N THR A 87 -14.15 -31.54 38.78
CA THR A 87 -15.12 -30.45 38.91
C THR A 87 -15.71 -30.17 37.54
N ALA A 88 -17.05 -30.16 37.53
CA ALA A 88 -17.90 -30.14 36.35
C ALA A 88 -17.59 -28.96 35.41
N SER A 89 -17.60 -29.26 34.11
CA SER A 89 -17.52 -28.31 33.02
C SER A 89 -18.65 -27.27 33.10
N ALA A 90 -18.31 -26.05 33.49
CA ALA A 90 -19.15 -24.88 33.22
C ALA A 90 -19.11 -24.57 31.71
N PRO A 91 -20.22 -24.16 31.09
CA PRO A 91 -20.25 -23.83 29.67
C PRO A 91 -19.34 -22.63 29.44
N ARG A 92 -18.30 -22.81 28.62
CA ARG A 92 -17.44 -21.71 28.18
C ARG A 92 -18.31 -20.72 27.43
N SER A 93 -18.54 -19.56 28.07
CA SER A 93 -19.14 -18.41 27.42
C SER A 93 -18.40 -18.19 26.11
N ARG A 94 -19.14 -18.11 25.00
CA ARG A 94 -18.60 -17.65 23.74
C ARG A 94 -18.03 -16.27 24.03
N THR A 95 -16.71 -16.16 24.05
CA THR A 95 -16.04 -14.86 24.06
C THR A 95 -16.56 -14.13 22.84
N ASP A 96 -17.30 -13.04 23.09
CA ASP A 96 -17.59 -12.04 22.08
C ASP A 96 -16.27 -11.72 21.38
N HIS A 97 -16.20 -12.08 20.11
CA HIS A 97 -15.06 -11.73 19.28
C HIS A 97 -15.17 -10.22 19.06
N GLU A 98 -14.62 -9.44 20.00
CA GLU A 98 -14.38 -8.02 19.78
C GLU A 98 -13.67 -7.90 18.43
N PRO A 99 -14.24 -7.19 17.45
CA PRO A 99 -13.60 -7.00 16.16
C PRO A 99 -12.27 -6.29 16.42
N PHE A 100 -11.17 -6.85 15.93
CA PHE A 100 -9.87 -6.20 16.02
C PHE A 100 -10.02 -4.77 15.48
N PRO A 101 -9.62 -3.74 16.25
CA PRO A 101 -9.71 -2.37 15.77
C PRO A 101 -8.89 -2.26 14.49
N ILE A 102 -9.52 -1.79 13.42
CA ILE A 102 -8.92 -1.65 12.08
C ILE A 102 -7.64 -0.80 12.13
N VAL A 103 -7.53 0.07 13.13
CA VAL A 103 -6.37 0.93 13.37
C VAL A 103 -5.92 0.72 14.81
N SER A 104 -4.69 0.25 14.99
CA SER A 104 -4.08 0.05 16.30
C SER A 104 -3.22 1.25 16.71
N ASP A 105 -3.02 1.45 18.01
CA ASP A 105 -2.06 2.46 18.51
C ASP A 105 -0.62 2.23 18.00
N ARG A 106 -0.31 1.03 17.48
CA ARG A 106 0.97 0.71 16.85
C ARG A 106 1.14 1.36 15.47
N GLU A 107 0.06 1.70 14.78
CA GLU A 107 0.10 2.39 13.48
C GLU A 107 0.31 3.90 13.61
N ARG A 108 0.46 4.39 14.85
CA ARG A 108 0.65 5.81 15.14
C ARG A 108 2.07 6.27 14.79
N THR A 109 2.17 7.06 13.73
CA THR A 109 3.41 7.72 13.28
C THR A 109 3.55 9.16 13.78
N MET A 110 2.49 9.75 14.38
CA MET A 110 2.48 11.15 14.83
C MET A 110 2.05 11.28 16.30
N PRO A 111 2.52 12.32 17.03
CA PRO A 111 2.05 12.63 18.37
C PRO A 111 0.53 12.76 18.47
N ARG A 112 -0.04 12.51 19.64
CA ARG A 112 -1.48 12.74 19.88
C ARG A 112 -1.81 14.20 19.59
N MET A 113 -2.76 14.43 18.68
CA MET A 113 -3.35 15.75 18.52
C MET A 113 -3.95 16.19 19.85
N THR A 114 -3.59 17.39 20.28
CA THR A 114 -4.11 18.03 21.48
C THR A 114 -5.48 18.65 21.16
N ALA A 115 -6.37 18.75 22.14
CA ALA A 115 -7.78 19.15 21.93
C ALA A 115 -7.98 20.60 21.44
N ASP A 116 -6.91 21.39 21.47
CA ASP A 116 -6.75 22.75 20.94
C ASP A 116 -6.33 22.79 19.46
N SER A 117 -6.04 21.63 18.84
CA SER A 117 -5.91 21.54 17.38
C SER A 117 -7.25 21.89 16.75
N SER A 118 -7.30 22.98 15.97
CA SER A 118 -8.56 23.48 15.44
C SER A 118 -9.21 22.45 14.51
N ALA A 119 -10.55 22.46 14.40
CA ALA A 119 -11.25 21.58 13.46
C ALA A 119 -10.77 21.76 12.01
N ALA A 120 -10.29 22.97 11.67
CA ALA A 120 -9.67 23.27 10.39
C ALA A 120 -8.31 22.56 10.21
N ASP A 121 -7.48 22.49 11.25
CA ASP A 121 -6.19 21.79 11.20
C ASP A 121 -6.38 20.27 11.02
N LEU A 122 -7.39 19.71 11.69
CA LEU A 122 -7.74 18.30 11.53
C LEU A 122 -8.27 18.00 10.11
N GLU A 123 -9.13 18.86 9.57
CA GLU A 123 -9.65 18.71 8.21
C GLU A 123 -8.53 18.80 7.17
N LEU A 124 -7.62 19.76 7.31
CA LEU A 124 -6.47 19.93 6.41
C LEU A 124 -5.52 18.73 6.48
N LEU A 125 -5.26 18.21 7.68
CA LEU A 125 -4.42 17.04 7.88
C LEU A 125 -5.06 15.79 7.28
N LEU A 126 -6.35 15.53 7.51
CA LEU A 126 -7.06 14.40 6.92
C LEU A 126 -7.11 14.51 5.40
N ARG A 127 -7.41 15.69 4.85
CA ARG A 127 -7.36 15.92 3.39
C ARG A 127 -5.97 15.69 2.84
N ARG A 128 -4.91 16.07 3.55
CA ARG A 128 -3.52 15.83 3.15
C ARG A 128 -3.21 14.33 3.14
N VAL A 129 -3.45 13.63 4.24
CA VAL A 129 -3.19 12.19 4.38
C VAL A 129 -3.99 11.40 3.35
N ILE A 130 -5.28 11.67 3.19
CA ILE A 130 -6.12 10.99 2.20
C ILE A 130 -5.59 11.26 0.79
N ARG A 131 -5.23 12.50 0.43
CA ARG A 131 -4.66 12.80 -0.90
C ARG A 131 -3.32 12.12 -1.14
N GLU A 132 -2.50 12.01 -0.10
CA GLU A 132 -1.19 11.36 -0.13
C GLU A 132 -1.33 9.84 -0.31
N GLU A 133 -2.27 9.21 0.41
CA GLU A 133 -2.52 7.76 0.36
C GLU A 133 -3.39 7.33 -0.85
N THR A 134 -4.29 8.19 -1.31
CA THR A 134 -5.13 7.94 -2.50
C THR A 134 -4.46 8.38 -3.80
N GLY A 135 -3.33 9.10 -3.74
CA GLY A 135 -2.66 9.64 -4.92
C GLY A 135 -3.46 10.73 -5.65
N ILE A 136 -4.50 11.29 -5.03
CA ILE A 136 -5.25 12.43 -5.55
C ILE A 136 -4.44 13.69 -5.23
N THR A 137 -3.39 13.94 -6.01
CA THR A 137 -2.61 15.16 -5.88
C THR A 137 -3.36 16.31 -6.52
N ALA A 138 -3.66 17.35 -5.72
CA ALA A 138 -4.38 18.55 -6.15
C ALA A 138 -3.54 19.46 -7.06
N VAL A 139 -2.27 19.13 -7.29
CA VAL A 139 -1.36 19.90 -8.14
C VAL A 139 -1.69 19.56 -9.59
N PRO A 140 -2.14 20.53 -10.41
CA PRO A 140 -2.26 20.32 -11.84
C PRO A 140 -0.88 20.47 -12.51
N PRO A 141 -0.65 19.82 -13.66
CA PRO A 141 0.53 20.13 -14.46
C PRO A 141 0.42 21.57 -15.01
N ALA A 142 1.56 22.15 -15.41
CA ALA A 142 1.61 23.45 -16.04
C ALA A 142 0.66 23.51 -17.24
N ASP A 143 0.03 24.68 -17.46
CA ASP A 143 -1.07 24.82 -18.43
C ASP A 143 -0.72 24.35 -19.84
N LYS A 144 0.53 24.58 -20.28
CA LYS A 144 1.06 24.12 -21.58
C LYS A 144 1.06 22.60 -21.77
N TRP A 145 0.93 21.82 -20.70
CA TRP A 145 0.91 20.37 -20.74
C TRP A 145 -0.48 19.78 -20.51
N ARG A 146 -1.48 20.53 -20.01
CA ARG A 146 -2.79 19.97 -19.68
C ARG A 146 -3.47 19.35 -20.91
N GLY A 147 -4.10 18.18 -20.72
CA GLY A 147 -4.73 17.40 -21.79
C GLY A 147 -3.73 16.77 -22.77
N GLY A 148 -2.42 16.91 -22.52
CA GLY A 148 -1.36 16.37 -23.35
C GLY A 148 -1.17 14.86 -23.18
N THR A 149 -0.26 14.31 -23.95
CA THR A 149 0.10 12.89 -23.92
C THR A 149 1.61 12.73 -23.87
N LEU A 150 2.12 11.93 -22.93
CA LEU A 150 3.50 11.48 -22.92
C LEU A 150 3.64 10.31 -23.90
N VAL A 151 4.56 10.42 -24.86
CA VAL A 151 4.84 9.37 -25.85
C VAL A 151 6.27 8.86 -25.66
N LEU A 152 6.40 7.57 -25.35
CA LEU A 152 7.67 6.86 -25.35
C LEU A 152 7.89 6.26 -26.73
N ARG A 153 8.85 6.81 -27.46
CA ARG A 153 9.27 6.33 -28.78
C ARG A 153 10.42 5.33 -28.63
N PRO A 154 10.25 4.08 -29.08
CA PRO A 154 11.35 3.13 -29.14
C PRO A 154 12.45 3.63 -30.08
N GLY A 155 13.71 3.47 -29.71
CA GLY A 155 14.85 3.75 -30.61
C GLY A 155 15.01 2.71 -31.73
N THR A 156 14.38 1.54 -31.57
CA THR A 156 14.39 0.47 -32.57
C THR A 156 13.28 0.68 -33.60
N PRO A 157 13.59 0.67 -34.90
CA PRO A 157 12.58 0.78 -35.96
C PRO A 157 11.54 -0.35 -35.88
N GLY A 158 10.27 -0.02 -36.12
CA GLY A 158 9.18 -0.99 -36.22
C GLY A 158 8.49 -1.36 -34.91
N LEU A 159 8.96 -0.88 -33.75
CA LEU A 159 8.25 -1.07 -32.48
C LEU A 159 7.17 0.02 -32.30
N GLN A 160 6.05 -0.36 -31.68
CA GLN A 160 4.96 0.58 -31.38
C GLN A 160 5.36 1.57 -30.28
N GLU A 161 4.98 2.83 -30.48
CA GLU A 161 5.07 3.86 -29.46
C GLU A 161 4.14 3.54 -28.29
N LYS A 162 4.58 3.91 -27.09
CA LYS A 162 3.76 3.78 -25.89
C LYS A 162 3.33 5.14 -25.41
N SER A 163 2.02 5.39 -25.43
CA SER A 163 1.45 6.68 -25.06
C SER A 163 0.63 6.59 -23.78
N TRP A 164 0.60 7.69 -23.04
CA TRP A 164 -0.16 7.83 -21.79
C TRP A 164 -0.59 9.29 -21.61
N PRO A 165 -1.76 9.56 -20.99
CA PRO A 165 -2.10 10.93 -20.58
C PRO A 165 -0.99 11.51 -19.71
N ILE A 166 -0.60 12.75 -19.96
CA ILE A 166 0.49 13.42 -19.24
C ILE A 166 0.16 13.59 -17.76
N GLU A 167 -1.12 13.74 -17.40
CA GLU A 167 -1.60 13.78 -16.01
C GLU A 167 -1.26 12.49 -15.27
N THR A 168 -1.36 11.34 -15.94
CA THR A 168 -1.02 10.05 -15.33
C THR A 168 0.47 9.96 -15.01
N PHE A 169 1.31 10.51 -15.89
CA PHE A 169 2.75 10.59 -15.64
C PHE A 169 3.06 11.62 -14.54
N PHE A 170 2.45 12.80 -14.61
CA PHE A 170 2.64 13.86 -13.64
C PHE A 170 2.25 13.43 -12.22
N HIS A 171 1.10 12.77 -12.06
CA HIS A 171 0.71 12.20 -10.77
C HIS A 171 1.76 11.26 -10.20
N LYS A 172 2.44 10.45 -11.04
CA LYS A 172 3.54 9.60 -10.57
C LYS A 172 4.74 10.40 -10.10
N VAL A 173 5.09 11.48 -10.79
CA VAL A 173 6.16 12.40 -10.38
C VAL A 173 5.82 13.04 -9.02
N VAL A 174 4.59 13.54 -8.86
CA VAL A 174 4.15 14.14 -7.59
C VAL A 174 4.09 13.10 -6.46
N MET A 175 3.69 11.85 -6.73
CA MET A 175 3.72 10.77 -5.73
C MET A 175 5.14 10.48 -5.25
N VAL A 176 6.14 10.46 -6.14
CA VAL A 176 7.55 10.28 -5.73
C VAL A 176 8.01 11.45 -4.86
N ARG A 177 7.67 12.69 -5.24
CA ARG A 177 7.95 13.88 -4.43
C ARG A 177 7.41 13.75 -3.01
N ASN A 178 6.13 13.39 -2.88
CA ASN A 178 5.49 13.29 -1.58
C ASN A 178 6.18 12.22 -0.72
N ARG A 179 6.45 11.03 -1.28
CA ARG A 179 7.17 9.95 -0.57
C ARG A 179 8.57 10.35 -0.11
N LEU A 180 9.31 11.11 -0.92
CA LEU A 180 10.63 11.63 -0.51
C LEU A 180 10.50 12.61 0.66
N ARG A 181 9.47 13.48 0.66
CA ARG A 181 9.19 14.38 1.78
C ARG A 181 8.84 13.61 3.05
N THR A 182 8.00 12.57 2.95
CA THR A 182 7.67 11.70 4.09
C THR A 182 8.91 11.01 4.63
N LEU A 183 9.76 10.47 3.74
CA LEU A 183 11.01 9.81 4.11
C LEU A 183 11.96 10.77 4.84
N GLU A 184 12.11 11.99 4.34
CA GLU A 184 12.92 13.03 4.98
C GLU A 184 12.43 13.36 6.39
N GLN A 185 11.11 13.51 6.56
CA GLN A 185 10.50 13.73 7.88
C GLN A 185 10.76 12.57 8.84
N GLN A 186 10.65 11.32 8.37
CA GLN A 186 10.94 10.13 9.17
C GLN A 186 12.42 10.07 9.58
N VAL A 187 13.34 10.38 8.66
CA VAL A 187 14.78 10.45 8.97
C VAL A 187 15.05 11.52 10.04
N ASN A 188 14.46 12.70 9.90
CA ASN A 188 14.62 13.79 10.87
C ASN A 188 14.10 13.43 12.27
N ALA A 189 12.97 12.72 12.35
CA ALA A 189 12.32 12.31 13.60
C ALA A 189 12.92 11.03 14.21
N SER A 190 13.78 10.30 13.49
CA SER A 190 14.36 9.04 13.98
C SER A 190 15.40 9.26 15.09
N ASP A 191 15.60 8.26 15.95
CA ASP A 191 16.65 8.27 17.00
C ASP A 191 18.03 7.80 16.48
N MET A 192 18.27 7.91 15.18
CA MET A 192 19.52 7.46 14.55
C MET A 192 20.71 8.36 14.93
N PRO A 193 21.95 7.82 14.91
CA PRO A 193 23.17 8.62 15.05
C PRO A 193 23.24 9.75 14.02
N ASP A 194 23.77 10.91 14.43
CA ASP A 194 23.81 12.12 13.61
C ASP A 194 24.58 11.92 12.29
N ASP A 195 25.67 11.16 12.29
CA ASP A 195 26.43 10.84 11.07
C ASP A 195 25.59 10.05 10.05
N ALA A 196 24.76 9.13 10.53
CA ALA A 196 23.87 8.35 9.68
C ALA A 196 22.73 9.22 9.11
N LYS A 197 22.16 10.12 9.94
CA LYS A 197 21.16 11.10 9.48
C LYS A 197 21.72 11.98 8.38
N VAL A 198 22.90 12.56 8.57
CA VAL A 198 23.56 13.43 7.59
C VAL A 198 23.79 12.70 6.26
N ARG A 199 24.25 11.44 6.28
CA ARG A 199 24.40 10.65 5.05
C ARG A 199 23.07 10.45 4.34
N LEU A 200 22.01 10.04 5.05
CA LEU A 200 20.69 9.81 4.46
C LEU A 200 20.07 11.09 3.91
N GLN A 201 20.17 12.20 4.65
CA GLN A 201 19.75 13.52 4.19
C GLN A 201 20.48 13.89 2.89
N GLY A 202 21.79 13.68 2.81
CA GLY A 202 22.57 13.89 1.59
C GLY A 202 22.06 13.06 0.40
N TYR A 203 21.73 11.78 0.60
CA TYR A 203 21.12 10.94 -0.44
C TYR A 203 19.74 11.45 -0.86
N ILE A 204 18.89 11.86 0.09
CA ILE A 204 17.57 12.44 -0.19
C ILE A 204 17.71 13.73 -1.00
N SER A 205 18.63 14.63 -0.63
CA SER A 205 18.95 15.83 -1.41
C SER A 205 19.42 15.49 -2.82
N GLY A 206 20.25 14.46 -3.00
CA GLY A 206 20.67 13.97 -4.31
C GLY A 206 19.51 13.43 -5.17
N CYS A 207 18.55 12.75 -4.53
CA CYS A 207 17.31 12.32 -5.19
C CYS A 207 16.49 13.53 -5.68
N TYR A 208 16.32 14.56 -4.85
CA TYR A 208 15.63 15.79 -5.27
C TYR A 208 16.35 16.47 -6.43
N GLY A 209 17.70 16.58 -6.37
CA GLY A 209 18.51 17.13 -7.46
C GLY A 209 18.30 16.40 -8.79
N SER A 210 18.26 15.06 -8.76
CA SER A 210 18.04 14.23 -9.96
C SER A 210 16.64 14.41 -10.56
N LEU A 211 15.66 14.82 -9.75
CA LEU A 211 14.27 15.02 -10.19
C LEU A 211 13.99 16.44 -10.72
N THR A 212 14.92 17.39 -10.57
CA THR A 212 14.76 18.78 -11.05
C THR A 212 14.48 18.88 -12.56
N SER A 213 14.91 17.89 -13.37
CA SER A 213 14.57 17.83 -14.79
C SER A 213 13.07 17.78 -15.07
N PHE A 214 12.26 17.33 -14.11
CA PHE A 214 10.81 17.29 -14.21
C PHE A 214 10.12 18.60 -13.79
N ASN A 215 10.87 19.62 -13.33
CA ASN A 215 10.32 20.91 -12.89
C ASN A 215 9.50 21.61 -13.97
N VAL A 216 9.82 21.37 -15.26
CA VAL A 216 9.08 21.89 -16.42
C VAL A 216 7.60 21.49 -16.45
N LEU A 217 7.22 20.44 -15.70
CA LEU A 217 5.86 19.94 -15.61
C LEU A 217 5.01 20.67 -14.57
N PHE A 218 5.62 21.38 -13.63
CA PHE A 218 4.91 22.05 -12.54
C PHE A 218 4.47 23.46 -12.95
N ALA A 219 3.27 23.85 -12.52
CA ALA A 219 2.76 25.21 -12.69
C ALA A 219 3.43 26.18 -11.71
N GLU A 220 3.50 25.79 -10.44
CA GLU A 220 4.00 26.61 -9.34
C GLU A 220 5.43 26.23 -8.95
N GLU A 221 6.25 27.22 -8.60
CA GLU A 221 7.63 26.99 -8.16
C GLU A 221 7.72 26.29 -6.80
N ASP A 222 6.74 26.52 -5.92
CA ASP A 222 6.68 25.88 -4.59
C ASP A 222 6.47 24.36 -4.66
N ASP A 223 5.91 23.89 -5.77
CA ASP A 223 5.68 22.48 -6.02
C ASP A 223 6.87 21.78 -6.68
N GLN A 224 7.86 22.54 -7.16
CA GLN A 224 9.03 22.00 -7.86
C GLN A 224 10.00 21.28 -6.93
N PHE A 225 10.81 20.41 -7.52
CA PHE A 225 11.94 19.80 -6.83
C PHE A 225 13.05 20.83 -6.65
N LYS A 226 13.59 20.92 -5.42
CA LYS A 226 14.73 21.78 -5.09
C LYS A 226 15.93 20.89 -4.76
N GLY A 227 16.95 20.93 -5.60
CA GLY A 227 18.23 20.24 -5.37
C GLY A 227 19.26 21.17 -4.77
N SER A 228 20.38 20.61 -4.34
CA SER A 228 21.56 21.34 -3.86
C SER A 228 22.46 21.87 -5.00
N GLY A 229 22.08 21.67 -6.26
CA GLY A 229 22.80 22.15 -7.44
C GLY A 229 22.23 23.48 -7.92
N GLY A 230 22.82 24.58 -7.44
CA GLY A 230 22.47 25.95 -7.82
C GLY A 230 23.59 26.90 -7.43
N ASP A 231 24.77 26.66 -8.01
CA ASP A 231 25.76 27.67 -8.42
C ASP A 231 25.86 27.60 -9.95
#